data_AF-A0A2T6ZD54-F1
#
_entry.id   AF-A0A2T6ZD54-F1
#
_cell.length_a   1.000
_cell.length_b   1.000
_cell.length_c   1.000
_cell.angle_alpha   90.00
_cell.angle_beta   90.00
_cell.angle_gamma   90.00
#
_symmetry.space_group_name_H-M   'P 1'
#
loop_
_entity.id
_entity.type
_entity.pdbx_description
1 polymer ?
#
loop_
_entity_poly.entity_id
_entity_poly.type
_entity_poly.pdbx_seq_one_letter_code
_entity_poly.pdbx_strand_id
1 'polypeptide(L)'
;MAGDGMRRPEYGVPITIEHCYLPGNVIVLPGVRIGRASTVSVGSVVKEDVPPGCLVAGNPARVIWVIDKDAVECFQRAGGRRALEITRPKVPSAGEDDIKGLMQRLQRLEVEVREVKEELKRRME
;
A
#
# COMPACT_ATOMS: atom_id res chain seq x y z
N MET A 1 14.48 32.48 36.01
CA MET A 1 14.64 31.23 35.25
C MET A 1 13.25 30.72 34.92
N ALA A 2 12.80 30.83 33.67
CA ALA A 2 11.52 30.29 33.22
C ALA A 2 11.67 28.77 33.12
N GLY A 3 11.18 28.05 34.12
CA GLY A 3 11.08 26.59 34.05
C GLY A 3 10.08 26.21 32.97
N ASP A 4 10.50 25.35 32.04
CA ASP A 4 9.70 24.71 30.99
C ASP A 4 8.43 24.11 31.60
N GLY A 5 7.35 24.90 31.60
CA GLY A 5 6.09 24.62 32.29
C GLY A 5 5.23 23.54 31.63
N MET A 6 5.77 22.74 30.70
CA MET A 6 4.97 21.90 29.81
C MET A 6 5.15 20.38 30.00
N ARG A 7 5.92 19.92 30.98
CA ARG A 7 6.19 18.48 31.21
C ARG A 7 5.67 17.99 32.54
N ARG A 8 4.34 17.93 32.69
CA ARG A 8 3.70 17.09 33.73
C ARG A 8 3.34 15.74 33.10
N PRO A 9 3.35 14.62 33.86
CA PRO A 9 3.01 13.27 33.34
C PRO A 9 1.60 13.15 32.73
N GLU A 10 0.78 14.17 32.93
CA GLU A 10 -0.63 14.31 32.60
C GLU A 10 -0.85 14.70 31.12
N TYR A 11 0.17 15.26 30.47
CA TYR A 11 0.16 15.61 29.06
C TYR A 11 0.80 14.46 28.28
N GLY A 12 -0.03 13.67 27.60
CA GLY A 12 0.43 12.55 26.77
C GLY A 12 1.53 12.98 25.79
N VAL A 13 2.42 12.03 25.46
CA VAL A 13 3.52 12.24 24.50
C VAL A 13 2.96 12.74 23.16
N PRO A 14 3.55 13.78 22.54
CA PRO A 14 3.02 14.36 21.31
C PRO A 14 2.95 13.34 20.17
N ILE A 15 1.91 13.46 19.34
CA ILE A 15 1.71 12.65 18.13
C ILE A 15 2.22 13.46 16.94
N THR A 16 3.05 12.85 16.10
CA THR A 16 3.62 13.52 14.92
C THR A 16 2.98 12.99 13.65
N ILE A 17 2.39 13.85 12.82
CA ILE A 17 1.72 13.48 11.56
C ILE A 17 2.27 14.36 10.45
N GLU A 18 2.87 13.77 9.42
CA GLU A 18 3.59 14.52 8.38
C GLU A 18 2.97 14.32 6.99
N HIS A 19 1.95 15.07 6.58
CA HIS A 19 1.32 14.92 5.23
C HIS A 19 0.85 13.47 4.96
N CYS A 20 -0.09 13.02 5.77
CA CYS A 20 -0.68 11.68 5.73
C CYS A 20 -2.16 11.79 5.35
N TYR A 21 -2.75 10.71 4.87
CA TYR A 21 -4.21 10.62 4.71
C TYR A 21 -4.82 9.87 5.91
N LEU A 22 -5.63 10.59 6.69
CA LEU A 22 -6.36 10.08 7.84
C LEU A 22 -7.86 10.26 7.59
N PRO A 23 -8.60 9.20 7.24
CA PRO A 23 -10.05 9.24 7.11
C PRO A 23 -10.72 9.34 8.50
N GLY A 24 -12.05 9.38 8.54
CA GLY A 24 -12.80 9.49 9.80
C GLY A 24 -12.54 8.33 10.76
N ASN A 25 -12.74 8.60 12.06
CA ASN A 25 -12.70 7.59 13.13
C ASN A 25 -11.37 6.83 13.26
N VAL A 26 -10.24 7.52 13.08
CA VAL A 26 -8.91 6.98 13.37
C VAL A 26 -8.50 7.35 14.79
N ILE A 27 -8.01 6.37 15.56
CA ILE A 27 -7.49 6.57 16.91
C ILE A 27 -5.96 6.40 16.86
N VAL A 28 -5.20 7.42 17.28
CA VAL A 28 -3.74 7.37 17.33
C VAL A 28 -3.28 7.48 18.79
N LEU A 29 -2.44 6.54 19.23
CA LEU A 29 -1.95 6.55 20.61
C LEU A 29 -0.86 7.62 20.82
N PRO A 30 -0.69 8.13 22.06
CA PRO A 30 0.34 9.11 22.38
C PRO A 30 1.74 8.63 22.01
N GLY A 31 2.57 9.53 21.48
CA GLY A 31 3.96 9.27 21.11
C GLY A 31 4.16 8.63 19.74
N VAL A 32 3.09 8.30 19.02
CA VAL A 32 3.17 7.71 17.68
C VAL A 32 3.54 8.75 16.63
N ARG A 33 4.40 8.34 15.70
CA ARG A 33 4.75 9.09 14.48
C ARG A 33 4.16 8.42 13.25
N ILE A 34 3.42 9.17 12.45
CA ILE A 34 2.92 8.75 11.14
C ILE A 34 3.75 9.42 10.07
N GLY A 35 4.53 8.61 9.36
CA GLY A 35 5.44 9.04 8.32
C GLY A 35 4.73 9.58 7.09
N ARG A 36 5.44 10.41 6.34
CA ARG A 36 4.92 11.10 5.16
C ARG A 36 4.39 10.19 4.07
N ALA A 37 3.34 10.66 3.38
CA ALA A 37 2.64 9.94 2.32
C ALA A 37 2.00 8.61 2.78
N SER A 38 1.89 8.38 4.09
CA SER A 38 1.21 7.21 4.63
C SER A 38 -0.29 7.41 4.68
N THR A 39 -1.02 6.31 4.57
CA THR A 39 -2.48 6.29 4.64
C THR A 39 -2.91 5.37 5.78
N VAL A 40 -3.80 5.85 6.64
CA VAL A 40 -4.45 5.04 7.68
C VAL A 40 -5.87 4.74 7.22
N SER A 41 -6.36 3.52 7.40
CA SER A 41 -7.74 3.19 7.04
C SER A 41 -8.74 3.67 8.10
N VAL A 42 -10.00 3.83 7.70
CA VAL A 42 -11.13 4.21 8.56
C VAL A 42 -11.25 3.24 9.76
N GLY A 43 -11.53 3.77 10.96
CA GLY A 43 -11.74 2.93 12.15
C GLY A 43 -10.47 2.30 12.75
N SER A 44 -9.28 2.65 12.27
CA SER A 44 -8.03 2.01 12.71
C SER A 44 -7.50 2.58 14.02
N VAL A 45 -6.83 1.75 14.82
CA VAL A 45 -6.17 2.13 16.08
C VAL A 45 -4.65 1.98 15.93
N VAL A 46 -3.96 3.11 15.79
CA VAL A 46 -2.51 3.17 15.57
C VAL A 46 -1.79 3.20 16.91
N LYS A 47 -1.15 2.08 17.25
CA LYS A 47 -0.37 1.89 18.49
C LYS A 47 1.14 2.09 18.30
N GLU A 48 1.63 1.92 17.07
CA GLU A 48 3.06 1.89 16.72
C GLU A 48 3.34 2.89 15.58
N ASP A 49 4.58 3.34 15.47
CA ASP A 49 5.02 4.25 14.42
C ASP A 49 4.76 3.66 13.03
N VAL A 50 4.30 4.52 12.11
CA VAL A 50 4.03 4.16 10.72
C VAL A 50 5.16 4.70 9.85
N PRO A 51 5.94 3.85 9.18
CA PRO A 51 6.98 4.30 8.25
C PRO A 51 6.37 5.13 7.09
N PRO A 52 7.14 6.05 6.49
CA PRO A 52 6.68 6.80 5.33
C PRO A 52 6.26 5.90 4.18
N GLY A 53 5.20 6.28 3.47
CA GLY A 53 4.72 5.55 2.31
C GLY A 53 4.05 4.20 2.64
N CYS A 54 3.48 4.04 3.83
CA CYS A 54 2.77 2.81 4.19
C CYS A 54 1.25 3.01 4.23
N LEU A 55 0.51 1.96 3.87
CA LEU A 55 -0.92 1.82 4.14
C LEU A 55 -1.10 0.94 5.37
N VAL A 56 -1.71 1.46 6.42
CA VAL A 56 -2.02 0.72 7.64
C VAL A 56 -3.52 0.61 7.89
N ALA A 57 -3.99 -0.52 8.41
CA ALA A 57 -5.36 -0.65 8.88
C ALA A 57 -5.51 -1.63 10.05
N GLY A 58 -6.65 -1.54 10.72
CA GLY A 58 -7.07 -2.49 11.76
C GLY A 58 -6.95 -1.93 13.18
N ASN A 59 -7.30 -2.78 14.15
CA ASN A 59 -7.19 -2.51 15.58
C ASN A 59 -6.60 -3.75 16.28
N PRO A 60 -5.30 -3.79 16.60
CA PRO A 60 -4.31 -2.74 16.35
C PRO A 60 -3.95 -2.60 14.86
N ALA A 61 -3.59 -1.40 14.43
CA ALA A 61 -3.23 -1.11 13.05
C ALA A 61 -1.94 -1.86 12.65
N ARG A 62 -1.95 -2.44 11.45
CA ARG A 62 -0.82 -3.16 10.84
C ARG A 62 -0.59 -2.67 9.41
N VAL A 63 0.65 -2.74 8.95
CA VAL A 63 1.00 -2.43 7.56
C VAL A 63 0.38 -3.50 6.66
N ILE A 64 -0.49 -3.06 5.75
CA ILE A 64 -1.13 -3.91 4.74
C ILE A 64 -0.39 -3.81 3.42
N TRP A 65 0.11 -2.62 3.11
CA TRP A 65 0.78 -2.37 1.85
C TRP A 65 1.86 -1.30 1.99
N VAL A 66 2.93 -1.46 1.22
CA VAL A 66 4.04 -0.51 1.12
C VAL A 66 3.98 0.12 -0.26
N ILE A 67 3.85 1.45 -0.29
CA ILE A 67 3.86 2.23 -1.52
C ILE A 67 5.28 2.16 -2.10
N ASP A 68 5.37 1.95 -3.42
CA ASP A 68 6.64 1.97 -4.13
C ASP A 68 7.43 3.25 -3.83
N LYS A 69 8.76 3.14 -3.64
CA LYS A 69 9.62 4.26 -3.28
C LYS A 69 9.54 5.39 -4.33
N ASP A 70 9.40 5.05 -5.59
CA ASP A 70 9.31 6.03 -6.68
C ASP A 70 7.99 6.82 -6.60
N ALA A 71 6.91 6.17 -6.17
CA ALA A 71 5.62 6.80 -5.93
C ALA A 71 5.62 7.68 -4.67
N VAL A 72 6.36 7.27 -3.63
CA VAL A 72 6.58 8.10 -2.43
C VAL A 72 7.39 9.36 -2.77
N GLU A 73 8.43 9.24 -3.59
CA GLU A 73 9.25 10.37 -4.04
C GLU A 73 8.46 11.36 -4.92
N CYS A 74 7.57 10.85 -5.77
CA CYS A 74 6.62 11.68 -6.52
C CYS A 74 5.74 12.53 -5.59
N PHE A 75 5.26 11.94 -4.48
CA PHE A 75 4.49 12.69 -3.48
C PHE A 75 5.32 13.79 -2.80
N GLN A 76 6.62 13.53 -2.57
CA GLN A 76 7.56 14.50 -1.98
C GLN A 76 7.79 15.71 -2.89
N ARG A 77 7.99 15.48 -4.20
CA ARG A 77 8.24 16.56 -5.18
C ARG A 77 6.99 17.40 -5.49
N ALA A 78 5.80 16.79 -5.44
CA ALA A 78 4.57 17.39 -5.93
C ALA A 78 3.79 18.25 -4.93
N GLY A 79 4.19 18.28 -3.65
CA GLY A 79 3.56 19.13 -2.63
C GLY A 79 2.08 18.80 -2.35
N GLY A 80 1.69 17.52 -2.43
CA GLY A 80 0.37 17.01 -2.03
C GLY A 80 -0.81 17.37 -2.97
N ARG A 81 -0.88 18.59 -3.50
CA ARG A 81 -1.97 19.02 -4.41
C ARG A 81 -1.80 18.53 -5.85
N ARG A 82 -0.55 18.41 -6.34
CA ARG A 82 -0.26 17.87 -7.69
C ARG A 82 0.09 16.38 -7.68
N ALA A 83 0.24 15.78 -6.49
CA ALA A 83 0.52 14.36 -6.38
C ALA A 83 -0.61 13.54 -7.01
N LEU A 84 -1.88 13.93 -6.89
CA LEU A 84 -2.98 13.20 -7.55
C LEU A 84 -2.92 13.25 -9.10
N GLU A 85 -2.30 14.27 -9.70
CA GLU A 85 -2.06 14.32 -11.15
C GLU A 85 -0.84 13.50 -11.57
N ILE A 86 0.20 13.47 -10.75
CA ILE A 86 1.46 12.75 -11.01
C ILE A 86 1.36 11.26 -10.66
N THR A 87 0.68 10.96 -9.56
CA THR A 87 0.35 9.64 -9.01
C THR A 87 -0.99 9.15 -9.51
N ARG A 88 -1.61 9.77 -10.54
CA ARG A 88 -2.50 8.99 -11.41
C ARG A 88 -1.63 7.84 -11.85
N PRO A 89 -1.86 6.61 -11.34
CA PRO A 89 -1.04 5.53 -11.79
C PRO A 89 -1.33 5.51 -13.29
N LYS A 90 -0.29 5.45 -14.12
CA LYS A 90 -0.41 4.51 -15.22
C LYS A 90 -0.65 3.19 -14.50
N VAL A 91 -1.91 2.91 -14.16
CA VAL A 91 -2.33 1.53 -13.99
C VAL A 91 -1.82 0.94 -15.30
N PRO A 92 -0.92 -0.05 -15.29
CA PRO A 92 -0.79 -0.84 -16.48
C PRO A 92 -2.20 -1.38 -16.63
N SER A 93 -2.99 -0.73 -17.49
CA SER A 93 -4.22 -1.25 -18.03
C SER A 93 -3.75 -2.56 -18.61
N ALA A 94 -3.86 -3.64 -17.82
CA ALA A 94 -3.05 -4.86 -17.92
C ALA A 94 -2.50 -4.94 -19.34
N GLY A 95 -1.22 -4.53 -19.49
CA GLY A 95 -0.70 -4.01 -20.75
C GLY A 95 -1.19 -4.90 -21.87
N GLU A 96 -1.69 -4.35 -22.97
CA GLU A 96 -2.25 -5.17 -24.04
C GLU A 96 -1.28 -6.32 -24.44
N ASP A 97 0.02 -6.09 -24.23
CA ASP A 97 1.13 -7.01 -24.35
C ASP A 97 1.21 -8.10 -23.26
N ASP A 98 0.89 -7.81 -22.00
CA ASP A 98 0.83 -8.78 -20.89
C ASP A 98 -0.37 -9.73 -21.01
N ILE A 99 -1.54 -9.21 -21.41
CA ILE A 99 -2.73 -10.03 -21.69
C ILE A 99 -2.46 -10.92 -22.90
N LYS A 100 -1.85 -10.39 -23.97
CA LYS A 100 -1.43 -11.19 -25.13
C LYS A 100 -0.40 -12.25 -24.73
N GLY A 101 0.55 -11.93 -23.85
CA GLY A 101 1.53 -12.88 -23.33
C GLY A 101 0.91 -14.03 -22.54
N LEU A 102 -0.11 -13.74 -21.72
CA LEU A 102 -0.89 -14.76 -21.01
C LEU A 102 -1.74 -15.60 -21.96
N MET A 103 -2.37 -14.98 -22.96
CA MET A 103 -3.18 -15.67 -23.97
C MET A 103 -2.31 -16.63 -24.81
N GLN A 104 -1.09 -16.23 -25.18
CA GLN A 104 -0.15 -17.10 -25.89
C GLN A 104 0.31 -18.29 -25.04
N ARG A 105 0.49 -18.09 -23.73
CA ARG A 105 0.82 -19.18 -22.80
C ARG A 105 -0.35 -20.15 -22.63
N LEU A 106 -1.57 -19.64 -22.53
CA LEU A 106 -2.77 -20.45 -22.44
C LEU A 106 -2.98 -21.31 -23.70
N GLN A 107 -2.84 -20.70 -24.88
CA GLN A 107 -2.92 -21.43 -26.15
C GLN A 107 -1.84 -22.52 -26.29
N ARG A 108 -0.62 -22.27 -25.81
CA ARG A 108 0.46 -23.28 -25.82
C ARG A 108 0.13 -24.46 -24.90
N LEU A 109 -0.39 -24.19 -23.71
CA LEU A 109 -0.85 -25.22 -22.77
C LEU A 109 -2.03 -26.03 -23.31
N GLU A 110 -2.98 -25.40 -24.00
CA GLU A 110 -4.11 -26.11 -24.61
C GLU A 110 -3.66 -27.12 -25.68
N VAL A 111 -2.62 -26.79 -26.45
CA VAL A 111 -2.03 -27.70 -27.43
C VAL A 111 -1.35 -28.88 -26.75
N GLU A 112 -0.52 -28.63 -25.73
CA GLU A 112 0.16 -29.69 -24.97
C GLU A 112 -0.84 -30.65 -24.29
N VAL A 113 -1.89 -30.10 -23.66
CA VAL A 113 -2.94 -30.92 -23.03
C VAL A 113 -3.67 -31.78 -24.05
N ARG A 114 -3.88 -31.28 -25.28
CA ARG A 114 -4.53 -32.04 -26.35
C ARG A 114 -3.65 -33.21 -26.82
N GLU A 115 -2.35 -33.00 -27.02
CA GLU A 115 -1.41 -34.05 -27.43
C GLU A 115 -1.33 -35.17 -26.38
N VAL A 116 -1.18 -34.79 -25.10
CA VAL A 116 -1.17 -35.74 -23.98
C VAL A 116 -2.46 -36.57 -23.94
N LYS A 117 -3.61 -35.94 -24.22
CA LYS A 117 -4.91 -36.62 -24.25
C LYS A 117 -5.03 -37.61 -25.41
N GLU A 118 -4.48 -37.28 -26.58
CA GLU A 118 -4.46 -38.19 -27.73
C GLU A 118 -3.50 -39.37 -27.50
N GLU A 119 -2.35 -39.14 -26.86
CA GLU A 119 -1.42 -40.23 -26.50
C GLU A 119 -2.02 -41.17 -25.45
N LEU A 120 -2.71 -40.64 -24.44
CA LEU A 120 -3.42 -41.45 -23.45
C LEU A 120 -4.49 -42.33 -24.10
N LYS A 121 -5.23 -41.78 -25.08
CA LYS A 121 -6.27 -42.52 -25.80
C LYS A 121 -5.69 -43.70 -26.60
N ARG A 122 -4.55 -43.50 -27.27
CA ARG A 122 -3.84 -44.56 -28.01
C ARG A 122 -3.26 -45.65 -27.11
N ARG A 123 -3.03 -45.39 -25.83
CA ARG A 123 -2.59 -46.40 -24.84
C ARG A 123 -3.75 -47.18 -24.24
N MET A 124 -4.98 -46.68 -24.36
CA MET A 124 -6.19 -47.34 -23.87
C MET A 124 -6.97 -48.10 -24.95
N GLU A 125 -6.62 -47.90 -26.23
CA GLU A 125 -7.03 -48.73 -27.37
C GLU A 125 -6.02 -49.88 -27.59
#